data_AF-A0A5C4T649-F1
#
_entry.id   AF-A0A5C4T649-F1
#
_cell.length_a   1.000
_cell.length_b   1.000
_cell.length_c   1.000
_cell.angle_alpha   90.00
_cell.angle_beta   90.00
_cell.angle_gamma   90.00
#
_symmetry.space_group_name_H-M   'P 1'
#
loop_
_entity.id
_entity.type
_entity.pdbx_description
1 polymer ?
#
loop_
_entity_poly.entity_id
_entity_poly.type
_entity_poly.pdbx_seq_one_letter_code
_entity_poly.pdbx_strand_id
1 'polypeptide(L)'
;MDNQPVITFSQYQKHFLTEKSCSEYLYNMKWPEGFQCSKCRHTAYYVIVTRNYPLYECRRCGNQTTLTVGTILEKTHTDITTWFAAIFLVVQDKQVSTAQIAKQLEISYQTAWSMVWKIRMALANPRCIASAPKFSED
;
A
#
# COMPACT_ATOMS: atom_id res chain seq x y z
N MET A 1 -16.96 -1.56 19.40
CA MET A 1 -17.57 -1.58 18.05
C MET A 1 -16.76 -0.61 17.23
N ASP A 2 -15.70 -1.09 16.59
CA ASP A 2 -14.70 -0.23 15.96
C ASP A 2 -15.27 0.40 14.69
N ASN A 3 -15.60 1.69 14.80
CA ASN A 3 -16.03 2.55 13.71
C ASN A 3 -14.79 2.94 12.87
N GLN A 4 -14.23 1.99 12.14
CA GLN A 4 -13.26 2.28 11.09
C GLN A 4 -14.04 2.85 9.89
N PRO A 5 -13.69 4.03 9.36
CA PRO A 5 -14.38 4.59 8.20
C PRO A 5 -14.17 3.65 7.02
N VAL A 6 -15.22 2.90 6.66
CA VAL A 6 -15.23 2.05 5.48
C VAL A 6 -15.39 2.97 4.29
N ILE A 7 -14.32 3.13 3.49
CA ILE A 7 -14.41 3.89 2.25
C ILE A 7 -15.48 3.27 1.35
N THR A 8 -16.33 4.11 0.77
CA THR A 8 -17.35 3.64 -0.17
C THR A 8 -16.71 3.25 -1.50
N PHE A 9 -17.41 2.44 -2.30
CA PHE A 9 -16.93 2.06 -3.63
C PHE A 9 -16.69 3.29 -4.54
N SER A 10 -17.57 4.30 -4.47
CA SER A 10 -17.41 5.54 -5.23
C SER A 10 -16.15 6.32 -4.82
N GLN A 11 -15.89 6.44 -3.52
CA GLN A 11 -14.65 7.05 -3.02
C GLN A 11 -13.41 6.25 -3.46
N TYR A 12 -13.46 4.91 -3.38
CA TYR A 12 -12.38 4.06 -3.86
C TYR A 12 -12.07 4.33 -5.34
N GLN A 13 -13.08 4.35 -6.20
CA GLN A 13 -12.91 4.63 -7.62
C GLN A 13 -12.34 6.04 -7.88
N LYS A 14 -12.73 7.04 -7.11
CA LYS A 14 -12.18 8.41 -7.27
C LYS A 14 -10.68 8.48 -6.97
N HIS A 15 -10.18 7.69 -6.02
CA HIS A 15 -8.83 7.83 -5.48
C HIS A 15 -7.82 6.74 -5.91
N PHE A 16 -8.28 5.54 -6.28
CA PHE A 16 -7.39 4.36 -6.38
C PHE A 16 -7.43 3.62 -7.72
N LEU A 17 -7.80 4.30 -8.80
CA LEU A 17 -7.81 3.73 -10.15
C LEU A 17 -6.47 3.78 -10.88
N THR A 18 -5.48 4.53 -10.39
CA THR A 18 -4.21 4.71 -11.10
C THR A 18 -3.02 4.35 -10.23
N GLU A 19 -1.97 3.87 -10.88
CA GLU A 19 -0.72 3.53 -10.22
C GLU A 19 -0.08 4.73 -9.54
N LYS A 20 -0.21 5.90 -10.16
CA LYS A 20 0.24 7.17 -9.62
C LYS A 20 -0.50 7.52 -8.33
N SER A 21 -1.84 7.52 -8.33
CA SER A 21 -2.62 7.91 -7.15
C SER A 21 -2.44 6.94 -5.98
N CYS A 22 -2.38 5.64 -6.25
CA CYS A 22 -2.06 4.63 -5.23
C CYS A 22 -0.63 4.80 -4.69
N SER A 23 0.36 5.09 -5.55
CA SER A 23 1.75 5.34 -5.13
C SER A 23 1.87 6.61 -4.29
N GLU A 24 1.19 7.70 -4.65
CA GLU A 24 1.16 8.95 -3.88
C GLU A 24 0.53 8.74 -2.50
N TYR A 25 -0.58 8.00 -2.44
CA TYR A 25 -1.21 7.65 -1.17
C TYR A 25 -0.28 6.80 -0.29
N LEU A 26 0.38 5.80 -0.88
CA LEU A 26 1.34 4.95 -0.17
C LEU A 26 2.57 5.75 0.30
N TYR A 27 3.06 6.69 -0.51
CA TYR A 27 4.13 7.62 -0.14
C TYR A 27 3.74 8.43 1.10
N ASN A 28 2.57 9.08 1.08
CA ASN A 28 2.10 9.92 2.18
C ASN A 28 1.84 9.11 3.46
N MET A 29 1.39 7.86 3.33
CA MET A 29 1.23 6.95 4.47
C MET A 29 2.57 6.54 5.08
N LYS A 30 3.55 6.22 4.24
CA LYS A 30 4.88 5.79 4.67
C LYS A 30 5.71 6.94 5.25
N TRP A 31 5.56 8.12 4.69
CA TRP A 31 6.35 9.31 4.97
C TRP A 31 5.46 10.56 5.09
N PRO A 32 4.68 10.69 6.18
CA PRO A 32 3.72 11.77 6.35
C PRO A 32 4.37 13.17 6.39
N GLU A 33 5.61 13.26 6.85
CA GLU A 33 6.41 14.50 6.90
C GLU A 33 7.40 14.61 5.71
N GLY A 34 7.21 13.79 4.68
CA GLY A 34 8.16 13.63 3.58
C GLY A 34 9.24 12.57 3.85
N PHE A 35 9.99 12.23 2.80
CA PHE A 35 10.97 11.14 2.84
C PHE A 35 11.90 11.28 4.05
N GLN A 36 12.04 10.17 4.79
CA GLN A 36 13.02 10.04 5.85
C GLN A 36 13.78 8.72 5.68
N CYS A 37 15.09 8.81 5.52
CA CYS A 37 15.95 7.63 5.37
C CYS A 37 15.92 6.77 6.64
N SER A 38 15.58 5.48 6.51
CA SER A 38 15.55 4.53 7.65
C SER A 38 16.91 4.26 8.30
N LYS A 39 18.03 4.58 7.61
CA LYS A 39 19.40 4.37 8.13
C LYS A 39 19.98 5.57 8.84
N CYS A 40 19.82 6.78 8.29
CA CYS A 40 20.48 7.99 8.80
C CYS A 40 19.53 9.15 9.10
N ARG A 41 18.21 8.96 8.92
CA ARG A 41 17.14 9.96 9.10
C ARG A 41 17.27 11.24 8.26
N HIS A 42 18.19 11.28 7.30
CA HIS A 42 18.29 12.39 6.36
C HIS A 42 17.08 12.43 5.43
N THR A 43 16.65 13.63 5.06
CA THR A 43 15.39 13.87 4.35
C THR A 43 15.56 14.15 2.86
N ALA A 44 16.77 14.50 2.41
CA ALA A 44 17.03 14.70 0.99
C ALA A 44 17.28 13.37 0.27
N TYR A 45 16.66 13.21 -0.90
CA TYR A 45 16.77 12.01 -1.73
C TYR A 45 16.84 12.32 -3.22
N TYR A 46 17.22 11.30 -4.00
CA TYR A 46 17.03 11.23 -5.45
C TYR A 46 15.97 10.19 -5.78
N VAL A 47 15.22 10.40 -6.86
CA VAL A 47 14.30 9.40 -7.41
C VAL A 47 14.93 8.77 -8.65
N ILE A 48 15.06 7.45 -8.64
CA ILE A 48 15.58 6.68 -9.77
C ILE A 48 14.41 5.89 -10.37
N VAL A 49 14.04 6.18 -11.62
CA VAL A 49 12.85 5.63 -12.30
C VAL A 49 13.21 4.57 -13.36
N THR A 50 14.34 3.89 -13.23
CA THR A 50 14.81 2.90 -14.23
C THR A 50 14.18 1.50 -14.07
N ARG A 51 13.24 1.33 -13.15
CA ARG A 51 12.58 0.05 -12.80
C ARG A 51 11.07 0.24 -12.70
N ASN A 52 10.32 -0.85 -12.63
CA ASN A 52 8.85 -0.82 -12.45
C ASN A 52 8.39 -0.02 -11.23
N TYR A 53 9.23 0.08 -10.19
CA TYR A 53 8.98 0.92 -9.02
C TYR A 53 10.11 1.92 -8.81
N PRO A 54 9.81 3.22 -8.58
CA PRO A 54 10.83 4.21 -8.27
C PRO A 54 11.63 3.85 -7.02
N LEU A 55 12.95 4.02 -7.10
CA LEU A 55 13.85 3.93 -5.96
C LEU A 55 14.09 5.34 -5.39
N TYR A 56 14.02 5.43 -4.08
CA TYR A 56 14.34 6.61 -3.29
C TYR A 56 15.72 6.40 -2.69
N GLU A 57 16.70 7.14 -3.19
CA GLU A 57 18.09 7.05 -2.72
C GLU A 57 18.41 8.22 -1.79
N CYS A 58 18.84 7.93 -0.57
CA CYS A 58 19.26 8.95 0.38
C CYS A 58 20.53 9.68 -0.08
N ARG A 59 20.49 11.02 -0.15
CA ARG A 59 21.65 11.83 -0.58
C ARG A 59 22.84 11.79 0.37
N ARG A 60 22.63 11.37 1.63
CA ARG A 60 23.68 11.36 2.67
C ARG A 60 24.43 10.04 2.75
N CYS A 61 23.71 8.91 2.74
CA CYS A 61 24.31 7.59 2.95
C CYS A 61 24.16 6.64 1.77
N GLY A 62 23.56 7.07 0.65
CA GLY A 62 23.35 6.25 -0.54
C GLY A 62 22.36 5.09 -0.36
N ASN A 63 21.71 4.98 0.80
CA ASN A 63 20.76 3.90 1.04
C ASN A 63 19.54 4.05 0.13
N GLN A 64 19.25 3.01 -0.65
CA GLN A 64 18.08 2.92 -1.52
C GLN A 64 16.90 2.24 -0.82
N THR A 65 15.68 2.70 -1.11
CA THR A 65 14.44 2.07 -0.67
C THR A 65 13.34 2.29 -1.70
N THR A 66 12.31 1.45 -1.71
CA THR A 66 11.10 1.66 -2.52
C THR A 66 9.94 2.09 -1.62
N LEU A 67 8.80 2.46 -2.21
CA LEU A 67 7.56 2.66 -1.45
C LEU A 67 7.11 1.40 -0.71
N THR A 68 7.37 0.22 -1.28
CA THR A 68 6.86 -1.06 -0.78
C THR A 68 7.67 -1.64 0.39
N VAL A 69 8.94 -1.27 0.54
CA VAL A 69 9.80 -1.75 1.66
C VAL A 69 9.20 -1.36 3.01
N GLY A 70 9.10 -2.31 3.95
CA GLY A 70 8.52 -2.08 5.27
C GLY A 70 6.99 -2.01 5.28
N THR A 71 6.33 -2.41 4.19
CA THR A 71 4.86 -2.46 4.07
C THR A 71 4.39 -3.88 3.74
N ILE A 72 3.08 -4.12 3.75
CA ILE A 72 2.53 -5.42 3.31
C ILE A 72 2.83 -5.73 1.82
N LEU A 73 3.11 -4.69 1.03
CA LEU A 73 3.47 -4.79 -0.39
C LEU A 73 4.95 -5.16 -0.58
N GLU A 74 5.74 -5.32 0.49
CA GLU A 74 7.16 -5.64 0.35
C GLU A 74 7.39 -6.93 -0.46
N LYS A 75 8.39 -6.86 -1.37
CA LYS A 75 8.77 -7.92 -2.31
C LYS A 75 7.65 -8.36 -3.27
N THR A 76 6.66 -7.50 -3.53
CA THR A 76 5.66 -7.78 -4.55
C THR A 76 6.17 -7.44 -5.96
N HIS A 77 5.74 -8.25 -6.92
CA HIS A 77 5.82 -7.93 -8.36
C HIS A 77 4.46 -7.51 -8.93
N THR A 78 3.41 -7.53 -8.11
CA THR A 78 2.06 -7.12 -8.48
C THR A 78 1.94 -5.62 -8.34
N ASP A 79 1.21 -4.98 -9.25
CA ASP A 79 0.88 -3.56 -9.23
C ASP A 79 0.25 -3.13 -7.88
N ILE A 80 0.61 -1.95 -7.43
CA ILE A 80 0.08 -1.28 -6.24
C ILE A 80 -1.44 -1.08 -6.40
N THR A 81 -1.98 -0.73 -7.57
CA THR A 81 -3.44 -0.66 -7.76
C THR A 81 -4.15 -1.98 -7.43
N THR A 82 -3.60 -3.10 -7.88
CA THR A 82 -4.14 -4.44 -7.55
C THR A 82 -4.09 -4.71 -6.04
N TRP A 83 -3.05 -4.26 -5.34
CA TRP A 83 -3.00 -4.31 -3.88
C TRP A 83 -4.10 -3.48 -3.22
N PHE A 84 -4.34 -2.26 -3.70
CA PHE A 84 -5.40 -1.41 -3.17
C PHE A 84 -6.79 -2.00 -3.44
N ALA A 85 -7.01 -2.60 -4.60
CA ALA A 85 -8.23 -3.34 -4.91
C ALA A 85 -8.44 -4.52 -3.96
N ALA A 86 -7.40 -5.34 -3.72
CA ALA A 86 -7.47 -6.44 -2.78
C ALA A 86 -7.75 -5.97 -1.34
N ILE A 87 -7.10 -4.90 -0.89
CA ILE A 87 -7.34 -4.29 0.43
C ILE A 87 -8.79 -3.85 0.55
N PHE A 88 -9.30 -3.12 -0.45
CA PHE A 88 -10.69 -2.65 -0.47
C PHE A 88 -11.68 -3.81 -0.34
N LEU A 89 -11.53 -4.86 -1.15
CA LEU A 89 -12.42 -6.02 -1.15
C LEU A 89 -12.39 -6.78 0.20
N VAL A 90 -11.20 -6.98 0.78
CA VAL A 90 -11.05 -7.69 2.06
C VAL A 90 -11.56 -6.87 3.25
N VAL A 91 -11.42 -5.54 3.21
CA VAL A 91 -11.96 -4.65 4.24
C VAL A 91 -13.49 -4.58 4.16
N GLN A 92 -14.06 -4.58 2.95
CA GLN A 92 -15.50 -4.55 2.71
C GLN A 92 -16.18 -5.85 3.17
N ASP A 93 -15.57 -7.00 2.89
CA ASP A 93 -16.03 -8.30 3.38
C ASP A 93 -14.86 -9.09 4.00
N LYS A 94 -14.82 -9.09 5.34
CA LYS A 94 -13.77 -9.81 6.10
C LYS A 94 -13.77 -11.32 5.83
N GLN A 95 -14.91 -11.88 5.43
CA GLN A 95 -15.08 -13.31 5.15
C GLN A 95 -14.84 -13.69 3.69
N VAL A 96 -14.52 -12.73 2.81
CA VAL A 96 -14.28 -12.99 1.39
C VAL A 96 -13.27 -14.12 1.19
N SER A 97 -13.61 -15.07 0.31
CA SER A 97 -12.73 -16.18 0.00
C SER A 97 -11.58 -15.73 -0.91
N THR A 98 -10.42 -16.36 -0.75
CA THR A 98 -9.27 -16.11 -1.64
C THR A 98 -9.60 -16.38 -3.11
N ALA A 99 -10.45 -17.37 -3.39
CA ALA A 99 -10.89 -17.69 -4.74
C ALA A 99 -11.75 -16.57 -5.36
N GLN A 100 -12.61 -15.93 -4.57
CA GLN A 100 -13.38 -14.77 -5.04
C GLN A 100 -12.45 -13.59 -5.37
N ILE A 101 -11.47 -13.30 -4.52
CA ILE A 101 -10.47 -12.24 -4.76
C ILE A 101 -9.67 -12.54 -6.03
N ALA A 102 -9.17 -13.78 -6.20
CA ALA A 102 -8.43 -14.18 -7.39
C ALA A 102 -9.25 -13.95 -8.67
N LYS A 103 -10.54 -14.31 -8.63
CA LYS A 103 -11.45 -14.12 -9.77
C LYS A 103 -11.76 -12.65 -10.03
N GLN A 104 -12.05 -11.86 -8.99
CA GLN A 104 -12.41 -10.44 -9.14
C GLN A 104 -11.25 -9.57 -9.63
N LEU A 105 -10.02 -9.92 -9.27
CA LEU A 105 -8.81 -9.19 -9.67
C LEU A 105 -8.09 -9.82 -10.86
N GLU A 106 -8.62 -10.91 -11.41
CA GLU A 106 -8.03 -11.65 -12.54
C GLU A 106 -6.56 -12.05 -12.31
N ILE A 107 -6.22 -12.44 -11.08
CA ILE A 107 -4.87 -12.85 -10.67
C ILE A 107 -4.81 -14.34 -10.34
N SER A 108 -3.58 -14.88 -10.25
CA SER A 108 -3.38 -16.26 -9.79
C SER A 108 -3.90 -16.44 -8.36
N TYR A 109 -4.40 -17.65 -8.06
CA TYR A 109 -4.84 -18.00 -6.71
C TYR A 109 -3.71 -17.84 -5.68
N GLN A 110 -2.48 -18.20 -6.05
CA GLN A 110 -1.31 -18.09 -5.18
C GLN A 110 -1.00 -16.62 -4.84
N THR A 111 -1.08 -15.72 -5.82
CA THR A 111 -0.94 -14.27 -5.61
C THR A 111 -2.04 -13.77 -4.68
N ALA A 112 -3.31 -14.09 -4.97
CA ALA A 112 -4.44 -13.69 -4.14
C ALA A 112 -4.30 -14.21 -2.69
N TRP A 113 -3.86 -15.46 -2.51
CA TRP A 113 -3.67 -16.06 -1.20
C TRP A 113 -2.63 -15.29 -0.37
N SER A 114 -1.47 -15.00 -0.98
CA SER A 114 -0.42 -14.21 -0.34
C SER A 114 -0.92 -12.81 0.05
N MET A 115 -1.67 -12.15 -0.84
CA MET A 115 -2.26 -10.83 -0.57
C MET A 115 -3.25 -10.88 0.59
N VAL A 116 -4.26 -11.76 0.52
CA VAL A 116 -5.30 -11.89 1.54
C VAL A 116 -4.69 -12.23 2.91
N TRP A 117 -3.71 -13.13 2.95
CA TRP A 117 -3.03 -13.49 4.18
C TRP A 117 -2.30 -12.29 4.81
N LYS A 118 -1.49 -11.55 4.03
CA LYS A 118 -0.80 -10.35 4.53
C LYS A 118 -1.77 -9.26 4.99
N ILE A 119 -2.86 -9.03 4.25
CA ILE A 119 -3.88 -8.04 4.59
C ILE A 119 -4.55 -8.41 5.91
N ARG A 120 -4.99 -9.67 6.06
CA ARG A 120 -5.63 -10.15 7.30
C ARG A 120 -4.70 -10.07 8.50
N MET A 121 -3.42 -10.40 8.33
CA MET A 121 -2.43 -10.24 9.39
C MET A 121 -2.24 -8.78 9.82
N ALA A 122 -2.19 -7.86 8.86
CA ALA A 122 -2.08 -6.44 9.16
C ALA A 122 -3.32 -5.92 9.90
N LEU A 123 -4.53 -6.32 9.46
CA LEU A 123 -5.78 -5.97 10.13
C LEU A 123 -5.89 -6.56 11.55
N ALA A 124 -5.32 -7.75 11.78
CA ALA A 124 -5.29 -8.39 13.10
C ALA A 124 -4.24 -7.80 14.05
N ASN A 125 -3.24 -7.06 13.55
CA ASN A 125 -2.18 -6.46 14.35
C ASN A 125 -2.06 -4.94 14.10
N PRO A 126 -2.83 -4.11 14.84
CA PRO A 126 -2.90 -2.66 14.63
C PRO A 126 -1.58 -1.91 14.84
N ARG A 127 -0.58 -2.55 15.46
CA ARG A 127 0.75 -1.93 15.72
C ARG A 127 1.50 -1.58 14.44
N CYS A 128 1.06 -2.06 13.27
CA CYS A 128 1.65 -1.76 11.96
C CYS A 128 0.94 -0.63 11.18
N ILE A 129 -0.19 -0.08 11.65
CA ILE A 129 -1.05 0.87 10.90
C ILE A 129 -1.04 2.29 11.51
N ALA A 130 -0.09 2.61 12.40
CA ALA A 130 -0.19 3.77 13.30
C ALA A 130 -0.15 5.18 12.65
N SER A 131 -0.15 5.34 11.32
CA SER A 131 -0.08 6.65 10.66
C SER A 131 -0.77 6.73 9.29
N ALA A 132 -1.94 6.10 9.12
CA ALA A 132 -2.73 6.32 7.90
C ALA A 132 -3.23 7.79 7.84
N PRO A 133 -2.96 8.54 6.76
CA PRO A 133 -3.49 9.89 6.59
C PRO A 133 -5.02 9.82 6.47
N LYS A 134 -5.71 10.74 7.15
CA LYS A 134 -7.17 10.86 7.04
C LYS A 134 -7.51 11.36 5.64
N PHE A 135 -8.45 10.69 4.96
CA PHE A 135 -9.03 11.22 3.73
C PHE A 135 -9.76 12.53 4.06
N SER A 136 -9.41 13.63 3.38
CA SER A 136 -10.21 14.85 3.41
C SER A 136 -11.39 14.70 2.46
N GLU A 137 -12.59 14.99 2.96
CA GLU A 137 -13.79 15.15 2.14
C GLU A 137 -13.77 16.56 1.56
N ASP A 138 -13.29 16.70 0.34
CA ASP A 138 -13.51 17.87 -0.52
C ASP A 138 -14.44 17.51 -1.69
#